data_AF-A0A0P4V2F7-F1
#
_entry.id   AF-A0A0P4V2F7-F1
#
_cell.length_a   1.000
_cell.length_b   1.000
_cell.length_c   1.000
_cell.angle_alpha   90.00
_cell.angle_beta   90.00
_cell.angle_gamma   90.00
#
_symmetry.space_group_name_H-M   'P 1'
#
loop_
_entity.id
_entity.type
_entity.pdbx_description
1 polymer ?
#
loop_
_entity_poly.entity_id
_entity_poly.type
_entity_poly.pdbx_seq_one_letter_code
_entity_poly.pdbx_strand_id
1 'polypeptide(L)'
;MNPDLQLDVNVKKSTGWVIALSIALIILGIVAIVLPGIASAFFTLMIGWITLISGGVMIVQSFQSKPVRGFWLNLLVGIFYAIAGCYILFNLGSALLALTFAFGVLFIVEGIYTIIMAFTNRAGHRMSWLVALNGIVTLILGIMVLNRFPFSAIWLIGLYVGISLLMSGISLLVAALAVRQSVARTAL
;
A
#
# COMPACT_ATOMS: atom_id res chain seq x y z
N MET A 1 -3.92 -31.26 -31.16
CA MET A 1 -3.43 -30.89 -29.80
C MET A 1 -4.50 -30.00 -29.18
N ASN A 2 -5.20 -30.46 -28.14
CA ASN A 2 -6.45 -29.82 -27.69
C ASN A 2 -6.14 -28.50 -26.95
N PRO A 3 -6.77 -27.37 -27.33
CA PRO A 3 -6.55 -26.07 -26.67
C PRO A 3 -6.95 -26.09 -25.19
N ASP A 4 -7.92 -26.92 -24.81
CA ASP A 4 -8.42 -27.07 -23.44
C ASP A 4 -7.34 -27.60 -22.48
N LEU A 5 -6.49 -28.52 -22.97
CA LEU A 5 -5.40 -29.11 -22.18
C LEU A 5 -4.32 -28.07 -21.82
N GLN A 6 -4.14 -27.03 -22.66
CA GLN A 6 -3.16 -25.96 -22.40
C GLN A 6 -3.69 -24.94 -21.38
N LEU A 7 -5.01 -24.69 -21.35
CA LEU A 7 -5.64 -23.78 -20.40
C LEU A 7 -5.55 -24.33 -18.96
N ASP A 8 -5.84 -25.61 -18.76
CA ASP A 8 -5.81 -26.25 -17.44
C ASP A 8 -4.40 -26.29 -16.82
N VAL A 9 -3.37 -26.54 -17.65
CA VAL A 9 -1.97 -26.57 -17.21
C VAL A 9 -1.49 -25.16 -16.83
N ASN A 10 -1.85 -24.13 -17.60
CA ASN A 10 -1.43 -22.76 -17.34
C ASN A 10 -2.13 -22.17 -16.10
N VAL A 11 -3.40 -22.52 -15.88
CA VAL A 11 -4.14 -22.11 -14.68
C VAL A 11 -3.62 -22.81 -13.42
N LYS A 12 -3.30 -24.11 -13.46
CA LYS A 12 -2.67 -24.81 -12.32
C LYS A 12 -1.29 -24.23 -11.98
N LYS A 13 -0.46 -23.94 -13.00
CA LYS A 13 0.89 -23.38 -12.80
C LYS A 13 0.85 -21.96 -12.25
N SER A 14 0.00 -21.09 -12.80
CA SER A 14 -0.15 -19.70 -12.33
C SER A 14 -0.72 -19.65 -10.91
N THR A 15 -1.72 -20.48 -10.59
CA THR A 15 -2.29 -20.55 -9.24
C THR A 15 -1.27 -21.03 -8.21
N GLY A 16 -0.42 -22.01 -8.56
CA GLY A 16 0.68 -22.45 -7.70
C GLY A 16 1.69 -21.34 -7.39
N TRP A 17 2.01 -20.51 -8.40
CA TRP A 17 2.88 -19.34 -8.21
C TRP A 17 2.23 -18.27 -7.32
N VAL A 18 0.93 -18.00 -7.50
CA VAL A 18 0.20 -17.04 -6.66
C VAL A 18 0.13 -17.53 -5.21
N ILE A 19 -0.09 -18.82 -4.96
CA ILE A 19 -0.09 -19.39 -3.60
C ILE A 19 1.28 -19.22 -2.93
N ALA A 20 2.37 -19.54 -3.64
CA ALA A 20 3.72 -19.34 -3.13
C ALA A 20 4.01 -17.86 -2.80
N LEU A 21 3.61 -16.95 -3.70
CA LEU A 21 3.74 -15.50 -3.50
C LEU A 21 2.94 -15.04 -2.27
N SER A 22 1.76 -15.59 -2.06
CA SER A 22 0.89 -15.22 -0.94
C SER A 22 1.44 -15.71 0.40
N ILE A 23 2.01 -16.92 0.45
CA ILE A 23 2.72 -17.43 1.65
C ILE A 23 3.93 -16.54 1.96
N ALA A 24 4.70 -16.16 0.94
CA ALA A 24 5.83 -15.25 1.11
C ALA A 24 5.38 -13.88 1.65
N LEU A 25 4.29 -13.32 1.14
CA LEU A 25 3.70 -12.06 1.64
C LEU A 25 3.24 -12.16 3.09
N ILE A 26 2.66 -13.30 3.51
CA ILE A 26 2.26 -13.52 4.90
C ILE A 26 3.49 -13.56 5.81
N ILE A 27 4.51 -14.32 5.45
CA ILE A 27 5.75 -14.39 6.24
C ILE A 27 6.38 -13.01 6.34
N LEU A 28 6.47 -12.28 5.23
CA LEU A 28 7.00 -10.92 5.19
C LEU A 28 6.18 -9.96 6.08
N GLY A 29 4.86 -10.09 6.07
CA GLY A 29 3.95 -9.33 6.94
C GLY A 29 4.15 -9.63 8.43
N ILE A 30 4.33 -10.90 8.82
CA ILE A 30 4.66 -11.27 10.20
C ILE A 30 5.99 -10.65 10.62
N VAL A 31 7.03 -10.77 9.78
CA VAL A 31 8.35 -10.20 10.05
C VAL A 31 8.26 -8.68 10.20
N ALA A 32 7.46 -8.01 9.37
CA ALA A 32 7.26 -6.57 9.46
C ALA A 32 6.55 -6.13 10.75
N ILE A 33 5.65 -6.95 11.30
CA ILE A 33 4.99 -6.68 12.59
C ILE A 33 5.93 -6.90 13.77
N VAL A 34 6.77 -7.94 13.72
CA VAL A 34 7.73 -8.25 14.80
C VAL A 34 8.86 -7.22 14.85
N LEU A 35 9.30 -6.73 13.68
CA LEU A 35 10.39 -5.78 13.55
C LEU A 35 9.93 -4.50 12.84
N PRO A 36 9.02 -3.72 13.47
CA PRO A 36 8.40 -2.57 12.81
C PRO A 36 9.41 -1.47 12.49
N GLY A 37 10.49 -1.32 13.27
CA GLY A 37 11.55 -0.36 12.96
C GLY A 37 12.29 -0.66 11.63
N ILE A 38 12.60 -1.94 11.38
CA ILE A 38 13.27 -2.37 10.14
C ILE A 38 12.30 -2.28 8.96
N ALA A 39 11.04 -2.69 9.16
CA ALA A 39 10.01 -2.56 8.14
C ALA A 39 9.80 -1.10 7.75
N SER A 40 9.61 -0.20 8.72
CA SER A 40 9.47 1.24 8.47
C SER A 40 10.64 1.81 7.69
N ALA A 41 11.88 1.44 8.05
CA ALA A 41 13.08 1.87 7.35
C ALA A 41 13.11 1.37 5.90
N PHE A 42 12.79 0.08 5.68
CA PHE A 42 12.74 -0.51 4.35
C PHE A 42 11.71 0.20 3.45
N PHE A 43 10.50 0.44 3.96
CA PHE A 43 9.45 1.15 3.21
C PHE A 43 9.85 2.59 2.91
N THR A 44 10.45 3.29 3.88
CA THR A 44 10.90 4.66 3.69
C THR A 44 11.99 4.74 2.62
N LEU A 45 12.95 3.82 2.63
CA LEU A 45 13.99 3.72 1.59
C LEU A 45 13.37 3.43 0.23
N MET A 46 12.41 2.52 0.15
CA MET A 46 11.71 2.19 -1.09
C MET A 46 10.99 3.42 -1.66
N ILE A 47 10.30 4.19 -0.81
CA ILE A 47 9.65 5.45 -1.18
C ILE A 47 10.69 6.48 -1.64
N GLY A 48 11.83 6.59 -0.96
CA GLY A 48 12.94 7.47 -1.34
C GLY A 48 13.44 7.17 -2.75
N TRP A 49 13.70 5.90 -3.06
CA TRP A 49 14.12 5.46 -4.39
C TRP A 49 13.05 5.71 -5.46
N ILE A 50 11.79 5.38 -5.19
CA ILE A 50 10.68 5.64 -6.12
C ILE A 50 10.57 7.14 -6.43
N THR A 51 10.67 7.98 -5.41
CA THR A 51 10.60 9.45 -5.53
C THR A 51 11.78 10.01 -6.31
N LEU A 52 12.98 9.46 -6.09
CA LEU A 52 14.18 9.85 -6.83
C LEU A 52 14.08 9.47 -8.32
N ILE A 53 13.66 8.24 -8.60
CA ILE A 53 13.49 7.74 -9.98
C ILE A 53 12.37 8.51 -10.68
N SER A 54 11.24 8.76 -10.02
CA SER A 54 10.14 9.53 -10.61
C SER A 54 10.55 10.98 -10.92
N GLY A 55 11.32 11.62 -10.04
CA GLY A 55 11.92 12.93 -10.29
C GLY A 55 12.83 12.92 -11.52
N GLY A 56 13.71 11.92 -11.63
CA GLY A 56 14.57 11.73 -12.81
C GLY A 56 13.78 11.54 -14.10
N VAL A 57 12.75 10.70 -14.07
CA VAL A 57 11.86 10.46 -15.22
C VAL A 57 11.12 11.74 -15.62
N MET A 58 10.58 12.52 -14.67
CA MET A 58 9.92 13.80 -14.97
C MET A 58 10.87 14.81 -15.62
N ILE A 59 12.12 14.87 -15.16
CA ILE A 59 13.14 15.74 -15.76
C ILE A 59 13.38 15.32 -17.21
N VAL A 60 13.61 14.02 -17.45
CA VAL A 60 13.84 13.48 -18.81
C VAL A 60 12.63 13.71 -19.73
N GLN A 61 11.41 13.47 -19.23
CA GLN A 61 10.18 13.70 -20.00
C GLN A 61 9.95 15.17 -20.32
N SER A 62 10.38 16.08 -19.44
CA SER A 62 10.30 17.52 -19.68
C SER A 62 11.14 17.91 -20.89
N PHE A 63 12.32 17.31 -21.09
CA PHE A 63 13.16 17.56 -22.26
C PHE A 63 12.64 16.92 -23.55
N GLN A 64 11.88 15.83 -23.47
CA GLN A 64 11.32 15.14 -24.65
C GLN A 64 9.98 15.70 -25.14
N SER A 65 9.25 16.41 -24.27
CA SER A 65 7.98 17.04 -24.62
C SER A 65 8.21 18.39 -25.31
N LYS A 66 7.68 18.58 -26.53
CA LYS A 66 7.65 19.90 -27.23
C LYS A 66 7.13 20.99 -26.28
N PRO A 67 7.49 22.29 -26.47
CA PRO A 67 7.22 23.36 -25.50
C PRO A 67 5.72 23.68 -25.42
N VAL A 68 4.97 22.82 -24.74
CA VAL A 68 3.63 23.10 -24.25
C VAL A 68 3.81 23.80 -22.91
N ARG A 69 2.92 24.77 -22.60
CA ARG A 69 2.89 25.71 -21.46
C ARG A 69 3.28 25.16 -20.06
N GLY A 70 3.45 23.85 -19.87
CA GLY A 70 3.84 23.19 -18.63
C GLY A 70 5.32 22.81 -18.46
N PHE A 71 6.22 23.11 -19.40
CA PHE A 71 7.64 22.71 -19.31
C PHE A 71 8.31 23.16 -17.99
N TRP A 72 8.19 24.44 -17.63
CA TRP A 72 8.79 24.99 -16.41
C TRP A 72 8.21 24.38 -15.13
N LEU A 73 6.90 24.09 -15.12
CA LEU A 73 6.23 23.45 -13.99
C LEU A 73 6.70 22.00 -13.82
N ASN A 74 6.77 21.22 -14.91
CA ASN A 74 7.24 19.84 -14.85
C ASN A 74 8.72 19.74 -14.45
N LEU A 75 9.57 20.66 -14.93
CA LEU A 75 10.97 20.72 -14.53
C LEU A 75 11.12 21.05 -13.04
N LEU A 76 10.39 22.06 -12.55
CA LEU A 76 10.42 22.45 -11.15
C LEU A 76 9.92 21.33 -10.24
N VAL A 77 8.81 20.69 -10.59
CA VAL A 77 8.28 19.54 -9.84
C VAL A 77 9.25 18.36 -9.89
N GLY A 78 9.84 18.05 -11.04
CA GLY A 78 10.83 16.97 -11.18
C GLY A 78 12.07 17.20 -10.32
N ILE A 79 12.60 18.44 -10.29
CA ILE A 79 13.69 18.83 -9.39
C ILE A 79 13.28 18.68 -7.93
N PHE A 80 12.06 19.11 -7.58
CA PHE A 80 11.55 18.98 -6.23
C PHE A 80 11.47 17.51 -5.78
N TYR A 81 10.98 16.63 -6.66
CA TYR A 81 10.96 15.17 -6.44
C TYR A 81 12.37 14.59 -6.28
N ALA A 82 13.33 15.00 -7.12
CA ALA A 82 14.71 14.53 -7.02
C ALA A 82 15.35 14.97 -5.69
N ILE A 83 15.17 16.23 -5.28
CA ILE A 83 15.68 16.76 -4.00
C ILE A 83 15.00 16.05 -2.83
N ALA A 84 13.68 15.87 -2.87
CA ALA A 84 12.93 15.17 -1.84
C ALA A 84 13.38 13.71 -1.70
N GLY A 85 13.56 12.99 -2.81
CA GLY A 85 14.08 11.62 -2.82
C GLY A 85 15.48 11.54 -2.22
N CYS A 86 16.36 12.47 -2.60
CA CYS A 86 17.71 12.55 -2.04
C CYS A 86 17.69 12.83 -0.53
N TYR A 87 16.86 13.78 -0.09
CA TYR A 87 16.69 14.14 1.32
C TYR A 87 16.18 12.95 2.16
N ILE A 88 15.24 12.18 1.62
CA ILE A 88 14.71 10.97 2.27
C ILE A 88 15.83 9.93 2.47
N LEU A 89 16.69 9.74 1.48
CA LEU A 89 17.78 8.75 1.54
C LEU A 89 18.89 9.19 2.50
N PHE A 90 19.23 10.49 2.56
CA PHE A 90 20.25 11.00 3.48
C PHE A 90 19.77 11.17 4.91
N ASN A 91 18.48 11.44 5.13
CA ASN A 91 17.93 11.66 6.45
C ASN A 91 16.68 10.81 6.71
N LEU A 92 16.92 9.51 6.89
CA LEU A 92 15.87 8.51 7.09
C LEU A 92 15.00 8.80 8.32
N GLY A 93 15.58 9.37 9.38
CA GLY A 93 14.83 9.76 10.59
C GLY A 93 13.79 10.84 10.32
N SER A 94 14.17 11.90 9.60
CA SER A 94 13.23 12.96 9.21
C SER A 94 12.17 12.47 8.22
N ALA A 95 12.55 11.57 7.31
CA ALA A 95 11.64 10.97 6.35
C ALA A 95 10.58 10.09 7.02
N LEU A 96 10.98 9.31 8.02
CA LEU A 96 10.07 8.52 8.85
C LEU A 96 9.04 9.42 9.54
N LEU A 97 9.47 10.55 10.12
CA LEU A 97 8.57 11.51 10.76
C LEU A 97 7.57 12.12 9.76
N ALA A 98 8.05 12.53 8.58
CA ALA A 98 7.21 13.08 7.53
C ALA A 98 6.19 12.06 7.01
N LEU A 99 6.61 10.81 6.82
CA LEU A 99 5.73 9.69 6.44
C LEU A 99 4.68 9.42 7.51
N THR A 100 5.06 9.36 8.79
CA THR A 100 4.09 9.15 9.88
C THR A 100 3.06 10.28 9.92
N PHE A 101 3.50 11.53 9.75
CA PHE A 101 2.59 12.66 9.70
C PHE A 101 1.59 12.52 8.53
N ALA A 102 2.08 12.18 7.34
CA ALA A 102 1.24 11.91 6.18
C ALA A 102 0.23 10.77 6.44
N PHE A 103 0.67 9.65 7.04
CA PHE A 103 -0.21 8.55 7.42
C PHE A 103 -1.25 8.96 8.48
N GLY A 104 -0.88 9.79 9.46
CA GLY A 104 -1.82 10.32 10.44
C GLY A 104 -2.94 11.13 9.80
N VAL A 105 -2.60 11.98 8.83
CA VAL A 105 -3.59 12.72 8.03
C VAL A 105 -4.44 11.76 7.18
N LEU A 106 -3.82 10.76 6.53
CA LEU A 106 -4.55 9.76 5.73
C LEU A 106 -5.56 8.97 6.58
N PHE A 107 -5.22 8.55 7.79
CA PHE A 107 -6.14 7.86 8.69
C PHE A 107 -7.32 8.74 9.11
N ILE A 108 -7.11 10.04 9.31
CA ILE A 108 -8.21 10.96 9.58
C ILE A 108 -9.15 11.02 8.38
N VAL A 109 -8.60 11.20 7.18
CA VAL A 109 -9.40 11.26 5.94
C VAL A 109 -10.13 9.94 5.68
N GLU A 110 -9.47 8.80 5.85
CA GLU A 110 -10.03 7.46 5.71
C GLU A 110 -11.11 7.18 6.75
N GLY A 111 -10.88 7.58 8.01
CA GLY A 111 -11.88 7.47 9.08
C GLY A 111 -13.14 8.26 8.75
N ILE A 112 -12.99 9.52 8.30
CA ILE A 112 -14.12 10.36 7.87
C ILE A 112 -14.86 9.71 6.69
N TYR A 113 -14.13 9.26 5.66
CA TYR A 113 -14.71 8.63 4.48
C TYR A 113 -15.47 7.35 4.82
N THR A 114 -14.91 6.52 5.70
CA THR A 114 -15.51 5.27 6.15
C THR A 114 -16.78 5.53 6.96
N ILE A 115 -16.79 6.58 7.79
CA ILE A 115 -17.99 7.03 8.51
C ILE A 115 -19.07 7.45 7.51
N ILE A 116 -18.73 8.27 6.50
CA ILE A 116 -19.67 8.71 5.46
C ILE A 116 -20.23 7.51 4.68
N MET A 117 -19.38 6.54 4.31
CA MET A 117 -19.80 5.31 3.64
C MET A 117 -20.71 4.45 4.51
N ALA A 118 -20.47 4.37 5.82
CA ALA A 118 -21.32 3.64 6.75
C ALA A 118 -22.76 4.19 6.76
N PHE A 119 -22.92 5.51 6.62
CA PHE A 119 -24.22 6.16 6.50
C PHE A 119 -24.85 6.03 5.10
N THR A 120 -24.02 5.91 4.05
CA THR A 120 -24.50 5.82 2.66
C THR A 120 -24.89 4.39 2.26
N ASN A 121 -24.15 3.37 2.71
CA ASN A 121 -24.45 1.97 2.45
C ASN A 121 -25.56 1.47 3.40
N ARG A 122 -26.79 1.40 2.87
CA ARG A 122 -27.94 0.69 3.49
C ARG A 122 -27.81 -0.84 3.39
N ALA A 123 -26.60 -1.39 3.41
CA ALA A 123 -26.36 -2.83 3.38
C ALA A 123 -26.59 -3.43 4.78
N GLY A 124 -27.85 -3.46 5.24
CA GLY A 124 -28.25 -4.09 6.50
C GLY A 124 -27.77 -3.37 7.77
N HIS A 125 -28.71 -3.03 8.66
CA HIS A 125 -28.44 -2.27 9.91
C HIS A 125 -27.28 -2.82 10.77
N ARG A 126 -27.00 -4.13 10.72
CA ARG A 126 -25.90 -4.76 11.48
C ARG A 126 -24.51 -4.53 10.87
N MET A 127 -24.38 -4.47 9.55
CA MET A 127 -23.07 -4.31 8.89
C MET A 127 -22.66 -2.84 8.86
N SER A 128 -23.61 -1.91 8.66
CA SER A 128 -23.35 -0.47 8.69
C SER A 128 -22.82 0.01 10.05
N TRP A 129 -23.26 -0.57 11.17
CA TRP A 129 -22.74 -0.26 12.51
C TRP A 129 -21.27 -0.67 12.68
N LEU A 130 -20.89 -1.85 12.18
CA LEU A 130 -19.50 -2.32 12.24
C LEU A 130 -18.57 -1.43 11.41
N VAL A 131 -19.03 -0.98 10.24
CA VAL A 131 -18.27 -0.07 9.37
C VAL A 131 -18.11 1.30 10.02
N ALA A 132 -19.16 1.83 10.67
CA ALA A 132 -19.08 3.10 11.39
C ALA A 132 -18.10 3.02 12.58
N LEU A 133 -18.14 1.94 13.37
CA LEU A 133 -17.18 1.71 14.45
C LEU A 133 -15.74 1.63 13.93
N ASN A 134 -15.51 0.92 12.83
CA ASN A 134 -14.19 0.89 12.19
C ASN A 134 -13.71 2.31 11.82
N GLY A 135 -14.57 3.11 11.18
CA GLY A 135 -14.24 4.50 10.84
C GLY A 135 -13.92 5.37 12.05
N ILE A 136 -14.66 5.24 13.15
CA ILE A 136 -14.39 5.93 14.42
C ILE A 136 -13.04 5.49 15.00
N VAL A 137 -12.77 4.19 15.03
CA VAL A 137 -11.49 3.63 15.52
C VAL A 137 -10.32 4.16 14.68
N THR A 138 -10.42 4.13 13.36
CA THR A 138 -9.40 4.67 12.45
C THR A 138 -9.18 6.16 12.67
N LEU A 139 -10.24 6.93 12.89
CA LEU A 139 -10.16 8.37 13.15
C LEU A 139 -9.48 8.67 14.49
N ILE A 140 -9.83 7.94 15.55
CA ILE A 140 -9.16 8.04 16.86
C ILE A 140 -7.68 7.68 16.72
N LEU A 141 -7.35 6.59 16.00
CA LEU A 141 -5.98 6.20 15.72
C LEU A 141 -5.23 7.34 15.01
N GLY A 142 -5.79 7.95 13.97
CA GLY A 142 -5.19 9.09 13.28
C GLY A 142 -4.91 10.27 14.21
N ILE A 143 -5.85 10.64 15.08
CA ILE A 143 -5.67 11.71 16.07
C ILE A 143 -4.58 11.35 17.09
N MET A 144 -4.56 10.10 17.58
CA MET A 144 -3.53 9.64 18.53
C MET A 144 -2.12 9.69 17.92
N VAL A 145 -2.00 9.35 16.63
CA VAL A 145 -0.73 9.43 15.90
C VAL A 145 -0.23 10.87 15.82
N LEU A 146 -1.12 11.82 15.53
CA LEU A 146 -0.75 13.24 15.48
C LEU A 146 -0.44 13.83 16.85
N ASN A 147 -1.12 13.40 17.92
CA ASN A 147 -0.91 13.91 19.29
C ASN A 147 0.35 13.35 19.99
N ARG A 148 0.87 12.18 19.59
CA ARG A 148 2.05 11.52 20.21
C ARG A 148 3.36 11.75 19.45
N PHE A 149 3.42 12.77 18.60
CA PHE A 149 4.65 13.20 17.92
C PHE A 149 5.70 13.56 18.99
N PRO A 150 6.91 12.94 19.10
CA PRO A 150 7.68 12.14 18.13
C PRO A 150 8.03 10.68 18.57
N PHE A 151 7.65 10.22 19.77
CA PHE A 151 8.10 8.93 20.31
C PHE A 151 7.34 7.70 19.78
N SER A 152 6.12 7.88 19.25
CA SER A 152 5.28 6.78 18.75
C SER A 152 5.19 6.72 17.21
N ALA A 153 6.07 7.40 16.48
CA ALA A 153 5.99 7.50 15.03
C ALA A 153 6.66 6.34 14.28
N ILE A 154 7.76 5.82 14.84
CA ILE A 154 8.70 4.93 14.13
C ILE A 154 8.13 3.52 13.93
N TRP A 155 7.36 3.02 14.89
CA TRP A 155 6.74 1.69 14.83
C TRP A 155 5.45 1.62 13.99
N LEU A 156 4.76 2.74 13.80
CA LEU A 156 3.42 2.75 13.24
C LEU A 156 3.43 2.42 11.74
N ILE A 157 4.41 2.96 11.00
CA ILE A 157 4.53 2.72 9.56
C ILE A 157 4.77 1.22 9.31
N GLY A 158 5.76 0.62 9.98
CA GLY A 158 6.11 -0.79 9.83
C GLY A 158 4.97 -1.71 10.24
N LEU A 159 4.24 -1.36 11.30
CA LEU A 159 3.07 -2.10 11.74
C LEU A 159 1.91 -1.99 10.75
N TYR A 160 1.58 -0.78 10.27
CA TYR A 160 0.54 -0.57 9.27
C TYR A 160 0.86 -1.34 7.98
N VAL A 161 2.10 -1.24 7.51
CA VAL A 161 2.50 -1.92 6.29
C VAL A 161 2.57 -3.44 6.50
N GLY A 162 3.01 -3.91 7.66
CA GLY A 162 2.98 -5.33 8.02
C GLY A 162 1.56 -5.90 8.03
N ILE A 163 0.60 -5.19 8.63
CA ILE A 163 -0.82 -5.57 8.60
C ILE A 163 -1.35 -5.55 7.16
N SER A 164 -1.01 -4.53 6.37
CA SER A 164 -1.44 -4.44 4.97
C SER A 164 -0.90 -5.59 4.12
N LEU A 165 0.37 -5.97 4.30
CA LEU A 165 0.99 -7.13 3.67
C LEU A 165 0.31 -8.44 4.07
N LEU A 166 -0.01 -8.60 5.36
CA LEU A 166 -0.76 -9.77 5.84
C LEU A 166 -2.13 -9.86 5.21
N MET A 167 -2.91 -8.79 5.25
CA MET A 167 -4.26 -8.75 4.68
C MET A 167 -4.23 -8.99 3.17
N SER A 168 -3.28 -8.38 2.47
CA SER A 168 -3.08 -8.60 1.05
C SER A 168 -2.71 -10.06 0.75
N GLY A 169 -1.78 -10.64 1.51
CA GLY A 169 -1.37 -12.04 1.36
C GLY A 169 -2.53 -13.02 1.61
N ILE A 170 -3.33 -12.79 2.66
CA ILE A 170 -4.52 -13.60 2.96
C ILE A 170 -5.56 -13.46 1.84
N SER A 171 -5.84 -12.24 1.38
CA SER A 171 -6.80 -12.00 0.30
C SER A 171 -6.37 -12.69 -1.01
N LEU A 172 -5.07 -12.64 -1.32
CA LEU A 172 -4.51 -13.28 -2.51
C LEU A 172 -4.56 -14.83 -2.40
N LEU A 173 -4.31 -15.38 -1.21
CA LEU A 173 -4.49 -16.81 -0.94
C LEU A 173 -5.94 -17.24 -1.17
N VAL A 174 -6.90 -16.51 -0.61
CA VAL A 174 -8.33 -16.83 -0.74
C VAL A 174 -8.75 -16.77 -2.22
N ALA A 175 -8.32 -15.74 -2.95
CA ALA A 175 -8.60 -15.62 -4.37
C ALA A 175 -7.98 -16.78 -5.18
N ALA A 176 -6.72 -17.13 -4.92
CA ALA A 176 -6.05 -18.23 -5.60
C ALA A 176 -6.72 -19.59 -5.33
N LEU A 177 -7.16 -19.83 -4.09
CA LEU A 177 -7.89 -21.04 -3.71
C LEU A 177 -9.28 -21.10 -4.36
N ALA A 178 -9.98 -19.96 -4.45
CA ALA A 178 -11.27 -19.87 -5.12
C ALA A 178 -11.16 -20.20 -6.63
N VAL A 179 -10.14 -19.67 -7.31
CA VAL A 179 -9.87 -19.99 -8.73
C VAL A 179 -9.52 -21.46 -8.92
N ARG A 180 -8.73 -22.05 -8.00
CA ARG A 180 -8.43 -23.49 -8.06
C ARG A 180 -9.67 -24.36 -7.91
N GLN A 181 -10.59 -23.97 -7.02
CA GLN A 181 -11.83 -24.71 -6.77
C GLN A 181 -12.83 -24.57 -7.92
N SER A 182 -12.93 -23.39 -8.56
CA SER A 182 -13.82 -23.20 -9.71
C SER A 182 -13.38 -24.05 -10.91
N VAL A 183 -12.08 -24.11 -11.20
CA VAL A 183 -11.53 -24.94 -12.29
C VAL A 183 -11.75 -26.43 -12.03
N ALA A 184 -11.61 -26.87 -10.77
CA ALA A 184 -11.86 -28.27 -10.39
C ALA A 184 -13.35 -28.66 -10.51
N ARG A 185 -14.28 -27.71 -10.37
CA ARG A 185 -15.72 -27.96 -10.54
C ARG A 185 -16.17 -27.99 -12.00
N THR A 186 -15.55 -27.19 -12.87
CA THR A 186 -15.88 -27.16 -14.30
C THR A 186 -15.29 -28.36 -15.07
N ALA A 187 -14.33 -29.06 -14.47
CA ALA A 187 -13.71 -30.27 -15.04
C ALA A 187 -14.44 -31.59 -14.70
N LEU A 188 -15.53 -31.54 -13.93
CA LEU A 188 -16.43 -32.66 -13.61
C LEU A 188 -17.70 -32.57 -14.47
#